data_AF-A0A2W5EWD5-F1
#
_entry.id   AF-A0A2W5EWD5-F1
#
_cell.length_a   1.000
_cell.length_b   1.000
_cell.length_c   1.000
_cell.angle_alpha   90.00
_cell.angle_beta   90.00
_cell.angle_gamma   90.00
#
_symmetry.space_group_name_H-M   'P 1'
#
loop_
_entity.id
_entity.type
_entity.pdbx_description
1 polymer ?
#
loop_
_entity_poly.entity_id
_entity_poly.type
_entity_poly.pdbx_seq_one_letter_code
_entity_poly.pdbx_strand_id
1 'polypeptide(L)'
;MKKTWIIKFLACGLLAGALLVASNANAQKKSKSAKKETTKSKEDKSKRPSPPASVTETISSGATISINYGQPSLNGRTPGIDVEPKDDTVWRAGANEATVFETDKDVTINGQALPAGKYAFFTIKHGEEWTLIFNKVWKTWGAYDYSKNKDQDALTVTVPQEQPLAPSQKLLYTIDKAGKVTLIWGPEQISFNVQ
;
A
#
# COMPACT_ATOMS: atom_id res chain seq x y z
N MET A 1 41.22 20.28 37.10
CA MET A 1 42.53 19.66 36.81
C MET A 1 42.42 18.90 35.51
N LYS A 2 43.18 19.29 34.48
CA LYS A 2 43.08 18.83 33.09
C LYS A 2 44.08 17.70 32.85
N LYS A 3 43.71 16.65 32.11
CA LYS A 3 44.70 15.73 31.49
C LYS A 3 44.26 15.41 30.06
N THR A 4 44.92 16.10 29.13
CA THR A 4 44.93 15.86 27.69
C THR A 4 46.07 14.89 27.38
N TRP A 5 45.88 13.95 26.47
CA TRP A 5 46.98 13.16 25.92
C TRP A 5 47.06 13.34 24.40
N ILE A 6 48.21 13.83 23.96
CA ILE A 6 48.62 14.02 22.56
C ILE A 6 49.70 12.96 22.30
N ILE A 7 49.53 12.14 21.27
CA ILE A 7 50.64 11.36 20.70
C ILE A 7 50.88 11.85 19.27
N LYS A 8 52.16 12.06 18.98
CA LYS A 8 52.73 12.67 17.79
C LYS A 8 53.66 11.66 17.09
N PHE A 9 53.56 11.64 15.76
CA PHE A 9 54.56 11.33 14.73
C PHE A 9 55.24 9.95 14.66
N LEU A 10 55.20 9.35 13.46
CA LEU A 10 56.42 8.90 12.79
C LEU A 10 56.23 8.94 11.26
N ALA A 11 57.12 9.67 10.58
CA ALA A 11 57.31 9.68 9.13
C ALA A 11 58.77 9.27 8.85
N CYS A 12 58.98 8.41 7.87
CA CYS A 12 60.26 7.99 7.30
C CYS A 12 59.90 7.33 5.96
N GLY A 13 60.50 7.52 4.79
CA GLY A 13 61.74 8.15 4.31
C GLY A 13 61.97 7.53 2.91
N LEU A 14 62.44 8.34 1.96
CA LEU A 14 62.53 8.10 0.50
C LEU A 14 63.69 7.17 0.03
N LEU A 15 63.67 6.90 -1.31
CA LEU A 15 64.74 6.52 -2.28
C LEU A 15 64.79 5.05 -2.74
N ALA A 16 65.17 4.65 -3.97
CA ALA A 16 65.21 5.20 -5.35
C ALA A 16 65.81 4.11 -6.29
N GLY A 17 65.27 3.96 -7.53
CA GLY A 17 65.92 3.39 -8.75
C GLY A 17 66.10 1.85 -8.88
N ALA A 18 66.21 1.21 -10.05
CA ALA A 18 65.85 1.44 -11.46
C ALA A 18 66.10 0.12 -12.28
N LEU A 19 65.50 0.03 -13.48
CA LEU A 19 65.89 -0.76 -14.70
C LEU A 19 65.35 -2.19 -15.03
N LEU A 20 64.58 -2.22 -16.15
CA LEU A 20 64.45 -3.16 -17.31
C LEU A 20 64.08 -4.65 -17.09
N VAL A 21 63.38 -5.40 -17.95
CA VAL A 21 62.56 -5.31 -19.19
C VAL A 21 61.90 -6.69 -19.31
N ALA A 22 60.65 -6.78 -19.77
CA ALA A 22 60.19 -7.70 -20.83
C ALA A 22 58.67 -7.91 -20.79
N SER A 23 58.11 -7.81 -21.98
CA SER A 23 56.72 -8.03 -22.39
C SER A 23 56.09 -9.33 -21.86
N ASN A 24 54.82 -9.25 -21.48
CA ASN A 24 53.88 -10.25 -21.96
C ASN A 24 52.47 -9.67 -22.08
N ALA A 25 51.93 -9.76 -23.28
CA ALA A 25 50.55 -9.45 -23.57
C ALA A 25 49.64 -10.42 -22.81
N ASN A 26 48.69 -9.90 -22.02
CA ASN A 26 47.44 -10.62 -21.87
C ASN A 26 46.28 -9.64 -21.73
N ALA A 27 45.29 -9.89 -22.57
CA ALA A 27 44.13 -9.08 -22.82
C ALA A 27 43.05 -9.29 -21.74
N GLN A 28 42.11 -8.32 -21.69
CA GLN A 28 40.76 -8.43 -21.13
C GLN A 28 40.66 -8.56 -19.59
N LYS A 29 39.77 -7.86 -18.88
CA LYS A 29 38.64 -6.97 -19.20
C LYS A 29 38.36 -6.18 -17.91
N LYS A 30 38.46 -4.86 -17.93
CA LYS A 30 37.76 -4.00 -16.95
C LYS A 30 36.28 -4.02 -17.34
N SER A 31 35.48 -4.79 -16.61
CA SER A 31 34.02 -4.69 -16.67
C SER A 31 33.60 -3.37 -16.02
N LYS A 32 33.35 -2.37 -16.86
CA LYS A 32 32.48 -1.25 -16.52
C LYS A 32 31.07 -1.83 -16.34
N SER A 33 30.59 -1.88 -15.11
CA SER A 33 29.15 -2.06 -14.86
C SER A 33 28.45 -0.79 -15.29
N ALA A 34 28.11 -0.73 -16.59
CA ALA A 34 27.18 0.24 -17.12
C ALA A 34 25.83 -0.04 -16.47
N LYS A 35 25.35 0.95 -15.71
CA LYS A 35 23.98 1.08 -15.24
C LYS A 35 23.04 0.89 -16.43
N LYS A 36 22.54 -0.34 -16.60
CA LYS A 36 21.41 -0.65 -17.48
C LYS A 36 20.19 -0.05 -16.81
N GLU A 37 19.92 1.22 -17.09
CA GLU A 37 18.59 1.77 -16.98
C GLU A 37 17.69 0.93 -17.88
N THR A 38 17.09 -0.08 -17.27
CA THR A 38 16.08 -0.90 -17.89
C THR A 38 14.86 0.00 -17.97
N THR A 39 14.59 0.50 -19.17
CA THR A 39 13.32 1.12 -19.53
C THR A 39 12.22 0.09 -19.22
N LYS A 40 11.65 0.15 -18.02
CA LYS A 40 10.52 -0.67 -17.61
C LYS A 40 9.36 -0.19 -18.48
N SER A 41 9.04 -0.94 -19.54
CA SER A 41 7.77 -0.77 -20.25
C SER A 41 6.67 -0.69 -19.18
N LYS A 42 5.89 0.41 -19.17
CA LYS A 42 4.73 0.50 -18.28
C LYS A 42 3.86 -0.72 -18.56
N GLU A 43 3.82 -1.64 -17.62
CA GLU A 43 2.96 -2.81 -17.68
C GLU A 43 1.51 -2.32 -17.79
N ASP A 44 0.78 -2.83 -18.78
CA ASP A 44 -0.64 -2.57 -18.93
C ASP A 44 -1.39 -3.22 -17.77
N LYS A 45 -1.75 -2.42 -16.76
CA LYS A 45 -2.40 -2.90 -15.53
C LYS A 45 -3.77 -3.55 -15.78
N SER A 46 -4.42 -3.27 -16.91
CA SER A 46 -5.74 -3.83 -17.25
C SER A 46 -5.70 -5.34 -17.48
N LYS A 47 -4.52 -5.90 -17.79
CA LYS A 47 -4.33 -7.34 -18.04
C LYS A 47 -3.97 -8.15 -16.79
N ARG A 48 -3.89 -7.51 -15.62
CA ARG A 48 -3.57 -8.20 -14.36
C ARG A 48 -4.72 -9.12 -13.95
N PRO A 49 -4.45 -10.22 -13.21
CA PRO A 49 -5.50 -11.07 -12.63
C PRO A 49 -6.48 -10.29 -11.73
N SER A 50 -6.00 -9.21 -11.12
CA SER A 50 -6.82 -8.25 -10.39
C SER A 50 -6.62 -6.87 -11.01
N PRO A 51 -7.36 -6.55 -12.09
CA PRO A 51 -7.22 -5.27 -12.77
C PRO A 51 -7.66 -4.12 -11.86
N PRO A 52 -7.13 -2.90 -12.06
CA PRO A 52 -7.61 -1.73 -11.34
C PRO A 52 -9.09 -1.46 -11.64
N ALA A 53 -9.85 -1.08 -10.61
CA ALA A 53 -11.21 -0.61 -10.68
C ALA A 53 -11.37 0.64 -9.80
N SER A 54 -12.40 1.43 -10.09
CA SER A 54 -12.74 2.59 -9.27
C SER A 54 -14.23 2.86 -9.24
N VAL A 55 -14.67 3.49 -8.16
CA VAL A 55 -16.00 4.11 -8.03
C VAL A 55 -15.80 5.52 -7.52
N THR A 56 -16.54 6.47 -8.07
CA THR A 56 -16.54 7.86 -7.65
C THR A 56 -17.97 8.36 -7.61
N GLU A 57 -18.33 9.06 -6.54
CA GLU A 57 -19.67 9.63 -6.38
C GLU A 57 -19.59 10.96 -5.62
N THR A 58 -20.38 11.94 -6.05
CA THR A 58 -20.65 13.16 -5.28
C THR A 58 -21.93 12.95 -4.48
N ILE A 59 -21.78 12.87 -3.16
CA ILE A 59 -22.85 12.57 -2.21
C ILE A 59 -23.67 13.83 -1.93
N SER A 60 -24.86 13.67 -1.32
CA SER A 60 -25.82 14.77 -1.13
C SER A 60 -25.30 15.89 -0.21
N SER A 61 -24.31 15.63 0.67
CA SER A 61 -23.63 16.67 1.44
C SER A 61 -22.67 17.52 0.61
N GLY A 62 -22.42 17.12 -0.65
CA GLY A 62 -21.61 17.82 -1.62
C GLY A 62 -20.13 17.44 -1.60
N ALA A 63 -19.71 16.45 -0.82
CA ALA A 63 -18.38 15.84 -0.93
C ALA A 63 -18.32 14.85 -2.10
N THR A 64 -17.17 14.76 -2.76
CA THR A 64 -16.88 13.76 -3.78
C THR A 64 -15.97 12.70 -3.19
N ILE A 65 -16.45 11.46 -3.18
CA ILE A 65 -15.74 10.30 -2.66
C ILE A 65 -15.26 9.46 -3.83
N SER A 66 -13.99 9.02 -3.81
CA SER A 66 -13.43 8.08 -4.77
C SER A 66 -12.76 6.91 -4.07
N ILE A 67 -13.01 5.70 -4.56
CA ILE A 67 -12.35 4.47 -4.09
C ILE A 67 -11.65 3.82 -5.28
N ASN A 68 -10.33 3.72 -5.20
CA ASN A 68 -9.49 3.09 -6.23
C ASN A 68 -8.89 1.82 -5.65
N TYR A 69 -9.08 0.69 -6.32
CA TYR A 69 -8.70 -0.64 -5.79
C TYR A 69 -8.30 -1.61 -6.90
N GLY A 70 -7.51 -2.62 -6.57
CA GLY A 70 -7.39 -3.79 -7.43
C GLY A 70 -8.57 -4.72 -7.19
N GLN A 71 -9.28 -5.12 -8.25
CA GLN A 71 -10.49 -5.94 -8.18
C GLN A 71 -10.16 -7.43 -8.35
N PRO A 72 -9.96 -8.21 -7.27
CA PRO A 72 -9.84 -9.65 -7.37
C PRO A 72 -11.17 -10.31 -7.78
N SER A 73 -11.06 -11.54 -8.30
CA SER A 73 -12.18 -12.43 -8.60
C SER A 73 -12.02 -13.73 -7.80
N LEU A 74 -13.10 -14.30 -7.27
CA LEU A 74 -13.03 -15.49 -6.43
C LEU A 74 -12.53 -16.72 -7.18
N ASN A 75 -13.02 -16.97 -8.40
CA ASN A 75 -12.60 -18.09 -9.25
C ASN A 75 -12.65 -19.44 -8.50
N GLY A 76 -13.75 -19.68 -7.77
CA GLY A 76 -13.95 -20.90 -6.97
C GLY A 76 -13.34 -20.88 -5.56
N ARG A 77 -12.66 -19.79 -5.17
CA ARG A 77 -12.11 -19.60 -3.82
C ARG A 77 -13.15 -18.98 -2.89
N THR A 78 -13.07 -19.29 -1.61
CA THR A 78 -13.96 -18.81 -0.55
C THR A 78 -13.27 -17.73 0.29
N PRO A 79 -13.83 -16.52 0.44
CA PRO A 79 -13.35 -15.52 1.41
C PRO A 79 -13.35 -16.09 2.83
N GLY A 80 -12.41 -15.67 3.68
CA GLY A 80 -12.26 -16.28 5.01
C GLY A 80 -11.45 -17.57 5.01
N ILE A 81 -11.60 -18.41 3.99
CA ILE A 81 -11.00 -19.77 3.94
C ILE A 81 -9.80 -19.84 2.99
N ASP A 82 -9.98 -19.47 1.73
CA ASP A 82 -8.93 -19.54 0.69
C ASP A 82 -8.27 -18.19 0.44
N VAL A 83 -9.03 -17.11 0.60
CA VAL A 83 -8.58 -15.72 0.38
C VAL A 83 -8.99 -14.83 1.53
N GLU A 84 -8.47 -13.61 1.55
CA GLU A 84 -8.85 -12.57 2.50
C GLU A 84 -10.33 -12.21 2.39
N PRO A 85 -10.93 -11.66 3.46
CA PRO A 85 -10.34 -11.35 4.78
C PRO A 85 -10.04 -12.61 5.61
N LYS A 86 -8.95 -12.63 6.38
CA LYS A 86 -8.76 -13.61 7.47
C LYS A 86 -9.10 -12.94 8.78
N ASP A 87 -9.67 -13.68 9.72
CA ASP A 87 -9.96 -13.13 11.04
C ASP A 87 -8.67 -12.62 11.71
N ASP A 88 -8.81 -11.50 12.42
CA ASP A 88 -7.76 -10.78 13.14
C ASP A 88 -6.54 -10.39 12.30
N THR A 89 -6.67 -10.40 10.98
CA THR A 89 -5.60 -10.07 10.04
C THR A 89 -5.93 -8.83 9.24
N VAL A 90 -4.97 -7.91 9.14
CA VAL A 90 -5.11 -6.70 8.33
C VAL A 90 -5.18 -7.07 6.85
N TRP A 91 -6.23 -6.61 6.20
CA TRP A 91 -6.45 -6.74 4.77
C TRP A 91 -6.49 -5.36 4.11
N ARG A 92 -5.89 -5.24 2.94
CA ARG A 92 -5.92 -4.02 2.10
C ARG A 92 -7.25 -3.77 1.40
N ALA A 93 -8.27 -4.59 1.71
CA ALA A 93 -9.60 -4.53 1.12
C ALA A 93 -9.54 -4.45 -0.43
N GLY A 94 -8.70 -5.30 -1.03
CA GLY A 94 -8.30 -5.22 -2.43
C GLY A 94 -7.11 -6.12 -2.77
N ALA A 95 -6.59 -5.99 -3.98
CA ALA A 95 -5.42 -6.71 -4.47
C ALA A 95 -4.36 -5.78 -5.07
N ASN A 96 -3.10 -6.23 -5.10
CA ASN A 96 -1.92 -5.46 -5.52
C ASN A 96 -1.63 -4.27 -4.57
N GLU A 97 -1.73 -3.04 -5.06
CA GLU A 97 -1.63 -1.81 -4.27
C GLU A 97 -2.74 -1.74 -3.21
N ALA A 98 -2.54 -0.97 -2.13
CA ALA A 98 -3.60 -0.74 -1.16
C ALA A 98 -4.79 -0.01 -1.80
N THR A 99 -6.00 -0.35 -1.37
CA THR A 99 -7.20 0.41 -1.74
C THR A 99 -7.04 1.85 -1.25
N VAL A 100 -7.32 2.82 -2.11
CA VAL A 100 -7.22 4.24 -1.80
C VAL A 100 -8.62 4.82 -1.71
N PHE A 101 -8.97 5.30 -0.52
CA PHE A 101 -10.15 6.12 -0.27
C PHE A 101 -9.75 7.59 -0.36
N GLU A 102 -10.50 8.39 -1.10
CA GLU A 102 -10.26 9.81 -1.29
C GLU A 102 -11.54 10.60 -1.10
N THR A 103 -11.44 11.73 -0.40
CA THR A 103 -12.51 12.72 -0.25
C THR A 103 -11.96 14.12 -0.50
N ASP A 104 -12.68 14.92 -1.28
CA ASP A 104 -12.31 16.29 -1.62
C ASP A 104 -12.64 17.33 -0.52
N LYS A 105 -13.45 16.92 0.46
CA LYS A 105 -13.86 17.73 1.61
C LYS A 105 -13.66 16.96 2.91
N ASP A 106 -13.64 17.72 4.01
CA ASP A 106 -13.79 17.15 5.34
C ASP A 106 -15.15 16.47 5.43
N VAL A 107 -15.18 15.24 5.93
CA VAL A 107 -16.38 14.42 6.05
C VAL A 107 -16.40 13.77 7.43
N THR A 108 -17.50 13.08 7.73
CA THR A 108 -17.55 12.11 8.81
C THR A 108 -17.72 10.70 8.26
N ILE A 109 -17.08 9.72 8.90
CA ILE A 109 -17.29 8.29 8.67
C ILE A 109 -18.03 7.74 9.89
N ASN A 110 -19.29 7.33 9.71
CA ASN A 110 -20.19 6.96 10.79
C ASN A 110 -20.18 7.99 11.95
N GLY A 111 -20.19 9.28 11.62
CA GLY A 111 -20.19 10.39 12.58
C GLY A 111 -18.82 10.77 13.14
N GLN A 112 -17.74 10.06 12.79
CA GLN A 112 -16.38 10.41 13.22
C GLN A 112 -15.65 11.22 12.15
N ALA A 113 -15.03 12.34 12.54
CA ALA A 113 -14.41 13.25 11.58
C ALA A 113 -13.22 12.62 10.83
N LEU A 114 -13.18 12.86 9.52
CA LEU A 114 -12.07 12.53 8.63
C LEU A 114 -11.80 13.74 7.72
N PRO A 115 -10.62 14.38 7.83
CA PRO A 115 -10.28 15.52 6.97
C PRO A 115 -10.20 15.14 5.48
N ALA A 116 -10.34 16.14 4.61
CA ALA A 116 -10.12 16.01 3.17
C ALA A 116 -8.75 15.37 2.88
N GLY A 117 -8.69 14.45 1.92
CA GLY A 117 -7.44 13.83 1.52
C GLY A 117 -7.56 12.42 0.97
N LYS A 118 -6.41 11.74 0.89
CA LYS A 118 -6.25 10.37 0.41
C LYS A 118 -5.75 9.47 1.52
N TYR A 119 -6.36 8.31 1.64
CA TYR A 119 -6.10 7.35 2.70
C TYR A 119 -5.92 5.95 2.10
N ALA A 120 -4.93 5.19 2.56
CA ALA A 120 -4.97 3.74 2.39
C ALA A 120 -6.11 3.21 3.26
N PHE A 121 -6.96 2.40 2.64
CA PHE A 121 -8.09 1.76 3.30
C PHE A 121 -7.70 0.32 3.65
N PHE A 122 -7.70 0.03 4.95
CA PHE A 122 -7.50 -1.31 5.47
C PHE A 122 -8.70 -1.76 6.28
N THR A 123 -8.86 -3.07 6.38
CA THR A 123 -9.87 -3.69 7.22
C THR A 123 -9.27 -4.80 8.07
N ILE A 124 -9.87 -5.05 9.22
CA ILE A 124 -9.62 -6.24 10.04
C ILE A 124 -10.97 -6.86 10.37
N LYS A 125 -11.14 -8.15 10.06
CA LYS A 125 -12.36 -8.89 10.39
C LYS A 125 -12.22 -9.52 11.77
N HIS A 126 -13.25 -9.40 12.59
CA HIS A 126 -13.36 -9.94 13.95
C HIS A 126 -14.68 -10.71 14.06
N GLY A 127 -14.79 -11.86 13.38
CA GLY A 127 -16.03 -12.62 13.35
C GLY A 127 -17.15 -11.85 12.63
N GLU A 128 -18.12 -11.34 13.39
CA GLU A 128 -19.27 -10.55 12.92
C GLU A 128 -19.05 -9.03 12.97
N GLU A 129 -17.86 -8.57 13.34
CA GLU A 129 -17.49 -7.16 13.36
C GLU A 129 -16.27 -6.89 12.49
N TRP A 130 -16.15 -5.68 11.97
CA TRP A 130 -15.03 -5.24 11.16
C TRP A 130 -14.49 -3.91 11.64
N THR A 131 -13.17 -3.84 11.75
CA THR A 131 -12.45 -2.58 11.97
C THR A 131 -12.05 -2.00 10.63
N LEU A 132 -12.52 -0.79 10.32
CA LEU A 132 -12.17 0.01 9.15
C LEU A 132 -11.07 0.99 9.53
N ILE A 133 -10.04 1.10 8.70
CA ILE A 133 -8.85 1.92 9.00
C ILE A 133 -8.55 2.82 7.80
N PHE A 134 -8.46 4.13 8.06
CA PHE A 134 -8.08 5.15 7.10
C PHE A 134 -6.68 5.67 7.43
N ASN A 135 -5.66 5.22 6.70
CA ASN A 135 -4.26 5.50 6.99
C ASN A 135 -3.67 6.55 6.04
N LYS A 136 -2.91 7.52 6.56
CA LYS A 136 -2.35 8.64 5.76
C LYS A 136 -1.28 8.21 4.75
N VAL A 137 -0.64 7.05 4.92
CA VAL A 137 0.36 6.50 4.00
C VAL A 137 -0.33 5.69 2.90
N TRP A 138 -0.96 6.40 1.97
CA TRP A 138 -1.81 5.79 0.94
C TRP A 138 -1.05 5.13 -0.22
N LYS A 139 0.19 5.55 -0.52
CA LYS A 139 1.04 4.93 -1.56
C LYS A 139 1.80 3.73 -1.02
N THR A 140 1.12 2.61 -0.82
CA THR A 140 1.72 1.39 -0.27
C THR A 140 1.30 0.12 -1.01
N TRP A 141 2.12 -0.93 -0.93
CA TRP A 141 1.92 -2.23 -1.60
C TRP A 141 0.96 -3.18 -0.85
N GLY A 142 0.10 -2.62 0.00
CA GLY A 142 -0.90 -3.35 0.77
C GLY A 142 -0.55 -3.50 2.25
N ALA A 143 -1.09 -4.55 2.87
CA ALA A 143 -1.04 -4.76 4.33
C ALA A 143 0.37 -5.07 4.87
N TYR A 144 1.32 -5.52 4.03
CA TYR A 144 2.68 -5.87 4.46
C TYR A 144 3.43 -4.71 5.13
N ASP A 145 3.17 -3.48 4.68
CA ASP A 145 3.79 -2.28 5.24
C ASP A 145 2.88 -1.58 6.26
N TYR A 146 1.68 -2.11 6.54
CA TYR A 146 0.77 -1.48 7.51
C TYR A 146 1.41 -1.38 8.90
N SER A 147 2.08 -2.44 9.36
CA SER A 147 2.74 -2.45 10.69
C SER A 147 3.77 -1.33 10.87
N LYS A 148 4.44 -0.91 9.80
CA LYS A 148 5.44 0.18 9.82
C LYS A 148 4.81 1.58 9.83
N ASN A 149 3.53 1.68 9.47
CA ASN A 149 2.82 2.94 9.29
C ASN A 149 1.58 3.03 10.19
N LYS A 150 1.44 2.14 11.17
CA LYS A 150 0.24 2.06 12.04
C LYS A 150 0.01 3.35 12.83
N ASP A 151 1.07 4.06 13.18
CA ASP A 151 1.05 5.38 13.81
C ASP A 151 0.47 6.49 12.92
N GLN A 152 0.24 6.19 11.63
CA GLN A 152 -0.32 7.12 10.64
C GLN A 152 -1.81 6.90 10.39
N ASP A 153 -2.48 6.07 11.20
CA ASP A 153 -3.94 5.90 11.16
C ASP A 153 -4.62 7.24 11.50
N ALA A 154 -5.39 7.77 10.56
CA ALA A 154 -6.15 9.01 10.75
C ALA A 154 -7.50 8.76 11.44
N LEU A 155 -8.11 7.61 11.14
CA LEU A 155 -9.38 7.20 11.71
C LEU A 155 -9.49 5.68 11.73
N THR A 156 -10.13 5.16 12.78
CA THR A 156 -10.53 3.76 12.91
C THR A 156 -12.00 3.70 13.32
N VAL A 157 -12.80 2.90 12.62
CA VAL A 157 -14.25 2.78 12.84
C VAL A 157 -14.65 1.32 12.86
N THR A 158 -15.45 0.89 13.83
CA THR A 158 -16.03 -0.46 13.84
C THR A 158 -17.38 -0.46 13.13
N VAL A 159 -17.64 -1.49 12.32
CA VAL A 159 -18.93 -1.73 11.65
C VAL A 159 -19.33 -3.20 11.78
N PRO A 160 -20.63 -3.51 11.82
CA PRO A 160 -21.08 -4.90 11.80
C PRO A 160 -20.88 -5.51 10.42
N GLN A 161 -20.68 -6.82 10.40
CA GLN A 161 -20.87 -7.65 9.22
C GLN A 161 -22.34 -7.61 8.80
N GLU A 162 -22.58 -7.50 7.50
CA GLU A 162 -23.90 -7.61 6.89
C GLU A 162 -23.96 -8.84 5.98
N GLN A 163 -25.18 -9.26 5.66
CA GLN A 163 -25.42 -10.28 4.63
C GLN A 163 -25.84 -9.58 3.32
N PRO A 164 -25.11 -9.81 2.21
CA PRO A 164 -25.47 -9.20 0.94
C PRO A 164 -26.76 -9.80 0.39
N LEU A 165 -27.63 -8.95 -0.18
CA LEU A 165 -28.80 -9.40 -0.95
C LEU A 165 -28.37 -10.25 -2.16
N ALA A 166 -27.22 -9.91 -2.75
CA ALA A 166 -26.60 -10.65 -3.83
C ALA A 166 -25.08 -10.74 -3.59
N PRO A 167 -24.54 -11.94 -3.29
CA PRO A 167 -23.10 -12.16 -3.19
C PRO A 167 -22.37 -11.80 -4.49
N SER A 168 -21.15 -11.26 -4.39
CA SER A 168 -20.38 -10.83 -5.56
C SER A 168 -19.14 -11.69 -5.80
N GLN A 169 -18.99 -12.22 -7.03
CA GLN A 169 -17.80 -13.00 -7.42
C GLN A 169 -16.55 -12.14 -7.61
N LYS A 170 -16.72 -10.83 -7.77
CA LYS A 170 -15.64 -9.84 -7.82
C LYS A 170 -15.75 -8.91 -6.64
N LEU A 171 -14.63 -8.42 -6.12
CA LEU A 171 -14.68 -7.39 -5.08
C LEU A 171 -15.36 -6.15 -5.64
N LEU A 172 -16.41 -5.69 -4.98
CA LEU A 172 -17.22 -4.57 -5.44
C LEU A 172 -17.30 -3.50 -4.37
N TYR A 173 -17.13 -2.26 -4.79
CA TYR A 173 -17.43 -1.08 -4.01
C TYR A 173 -18.57 -0.30 -4.65
N THR A 174 -19.51 0.15 -3.84
CA THR A 174 -20.55 1.10 -4.26
C THR A 174 -20.57 2.30 -3.33
N ILE A 175 -21.03 3.43 -3.86
CA ILE A 175 -21.27 4.67 -3.12
C ILE A 175 -22.62 5.17 -3.60
N ASP A 176 -23.59 5.32 -2.71
CA ASP A 176 -24.87 5.91 -3.07
C ASP A 176 -24.89 7.44 -2.84
N LYS A 177 -25.94 8.10 -3.35
CA LYS A 177 -26.11 9.55 -3.18
C LYS A 177 -26.31 9.99 -1.73
N ALA A 178 -26.71 9.10 -0.83
CA ALA A 178 -26.83 9.39 0.60
C ALA A 178 -25.49 9.27 1.34
N GLY A 179 -24.46 8.78 0.66
CA GLY A 179 -23.11 8.58 1.19
C GLY A 179 -22.89 7.21 1.83
N LYS A 180 -23.80 6.24 1.63
CA LYS A 180 -23.55 4.86 2.05
C LYS A 180 -22.52 4.23 1.11
N VAL A 181 -21.37 3.89 1.68
CA VAL A 181 -20.32 3.11 1.02
C VAL A 181 -20.51 1.65 1.39
N THR A 182 -20.46 0.74 0.41
CA THR A 182 -20.58 -0.70 0.63
C THR A 182 -19.45 -1.45 -0.04
N LEU A 183 -18.85 -2.40 0.67
CA LEU A 183 -17.91 -3.39 0.16
C LEU A 183 -18.62 -4.74 0.11
N ILE A 184 -18.61 -5.42 -1.04
CA ILE A 184 -19.12 -6.78 -1.20
C ILE A 184 -18.04 -7.70 -1.75
N TRP A 185 -17.79 -8.83 -1.07
CA TRP A 185 -16.81 -9.83 -1.48
C TRP A 185 -17.29 -11.25 -1.18
N GLY A 186 -17.82 -11.92 -2.20
CA GLY A 186 -18.54 -13.18 -2.00
C GLY A 186 -19.71 -12.97 -1.02
N PRO A 187 -19.79 -13.75 0.06
CA PRO A 187 -20.82 -13.57 1.10
C PRO A 187 -20.49 -12.46 2.11
N GLU A 188 -19.29 -11.87 2.04
CA GLU A 188 -18.89 -10.82 2.97
C GLU A 188 -19.46 -9.47 2.52
N GLN A 189 -20.13 -8.75 3.43
CA GLN A 189 -20.56 -7.38 3.19
C GLN A 189 -20.33 -6.52 4.43
N ILE A 190 -19.83 -5.32 4.21
CA ILE A 190 -19.82 -4.25 5.21
C ILE A 190 -20.26 -2.94 4.57
N SER A 191 -20.85 -2.07 5.38
CA SER A 191 -21.21 -0.72 4.98
C SER A 191 -20.85 0.32 6.03
N PHE A 192 -20.59 1.54 5.57
CA PHE A 192 -20.43 2.72 6.42
C PHE A 192 -20.98 3.95 5.72
N ASN A 193 -21.37 4.96 6.49
CA ASN A 193 -21.91 6.20 5.99
C ASN A 193 -20.83 7.29 5.97
N VAL A 194 -20.78 8.02 4.87
CA VAL A 194 -19.99 9.22 4.68
C VAL A 194 -20.93 10.42 4.63
N GLN A 195 -20.67 11.46 5.42
CA GLN A 195 -21.49 12.67 5.48
C GLN A 195 -20.64 13.91 5.45
#